data_AF-A0A354YT45-F1
#
_entry.id   AF-A0A354YT45-F1
#
_cell.length_a   1.000
_cell.length_b   1.000
_cell.length_c   1.000
_cell.angle_alpha   90.00
_cell.angle_beta   90.00
_cell.angle_gamma   90.00
#
_symmetry.space_group_name_H-M   'P 1'
#
loop_
_entity.id
_entity.type
_entity.pdbx_description
1 polymer ?
#
loop_
_entity_poly.entity_id
_entity_poly.type
_entity_poly.pdbx_seq_one_letter_code
_entity_poly.pdbx_strand_id
1 'polypeptide(L)'
;METIYGYLERISYCNEESNFVVAKLKEKGKRELSSVVGNMVGVNPGESLQLTGRWLHNPKFGLQFQVDSYETIVPATVRGMEKYLGSGLIKGIGPVMAKRIVQRFGVEALDIIEKQPDRLQEVNGIGPKRVEMITQAWEEQREVKEIMIFLQGHGVAASYAAKIYQRYEKEAIQ
;
A
#
# COMPACT_ATOMS: atom_id res chain seq x y z
N MET A 1 -17.65 1.11 15.58
CA MET A 1 -16.61 1.54 14.63
C MET A 1 -17.16 1.35 13.23
N GLU A 2 -16.81 2.24 12.33
CA GLU A 2 -17.22 2.24 10.92
C GLU A 2 -16.06 1.73 10.07
N THR A 3 -16.36 1.08 8.95
CA THR A 3 -15.35 0.61 7.99
C THR A 3 -15.57 1.29 6.65
N ILE A 4 -14.51 1.90 6.10
CA ILE A 4 -14.51 2.56 4.80
C ILE A 4 -13.50 1.90 3.86
N TYR A 5 -13.80 1.92 2.57
CA TYR A 5 -12.99 1.32 1.53
C TYR A 5 -12.58 2.37 0.51
N GLY A 6 -11.31 2.44 0.17
CA GLY A 6 -10.88 3.38 -0.86
C GLY A 6 -9.44 3.20 -1.32
N TYR A 7 -9.11 3.95 -2.36
CA TYR A 7 -7.76 4.03 -2.90
C TYR A 7 -7.01 5.19 -2.21
N LEU A 8 -5.81 4.93 -1.69
CA LEU A 8 -4.97 5.96 -1.10
C LEU A 8 -4.40 6.84 -2.21
N GLU A 9 -4.95 8.04 -2.38
CA GLU A 9 -4.58 8.94 -3.47
C GLU A 9 -3.21 9.57 -3.20
N ARG A 10 -3.02 10.08 -1.98
CA ARG A 10 -1.78 10.73 -1.56
C ARG A 10 -1.68 10.81 -0.05
N ILE A 11 -0.45 10.84 0.46
CA ILE A 11 -0.12 11.21 1.83
C ILE A 11 0.18 12.71 1.84
N SER A 12 -0.54 13.47 2.65
CA SER A 12 -0.38 14.92 2.81
C SER A 12 0.60 15.29 3.92
N TYR A 13 0.75 14.41 4.91
CA TYR A 13 1.72 14.56 6.00
C TYR A 13 2.06 13.17 6.54
N CYS A 14 3.33 12.95 6.83
CA CYS A 14 3.82 11.78 7.55
C CYS A 14 4.78 12.28 8.62
N ASN A 15 4.57 11.87 9.86
CA ASN A 15 5.55 12.01 10.91
C ASN A 15 6.27 10.67 11.06
N GLU A 16 7.54 10.62 10.68
CA GLU A 16 8.30 9.37 10.73
C GLU A 16 8.38 8.84 12.17
N GLU A 17 8.75 9.63 13.17
CA GLU A 17 8.94 9.16 14.56
C GLU A 17 7.69 8.52 15.20
N SER A 18 6.51 9.04 14.92
CA SER A 18 5.23 8.56 15.47
C SER A 18 4.44 7.68 14.49
N ASN A 19 4.84 7.67 13.22
CA ASN A 19 4.12 7.09 12.09
C ASN A 19 2.70 7.62 11.89
N PHE A 20 2.46 8.83 12.40
CA PHE A 20 1.20 9.52 12.20
C PHE A 20 1.10 10.00 10.76
N VAL A 21 0.06 9.54 10.06
CA VAL A 21 -0.19 9.85 8.66
C VAL A 21 -1.48 10.66 8.55
N VAL A 22 -1.43 11.72 7.74
CA VAL A 22 -2.60 12.39 7.18
C VAL A 22 -2.63 12.10 5.70
N ALA A 23 -3.68 11.45 5.22
CA ALA A 23 -3.79 11.07 3.82
C ALA A 23 -5.17 11.38 3.23
N LYS A 24 -5.23 11.30 1.90
CA LYS A 24 -6.46 11.48 1.12
C LYS A 24 -6.87 10.14 0.52
N LEU A 25 -8.05 9.66 0.91
CA LEU A 25 -8.62 8.41 0.45
C LEU A 25 -9.73 8.69 -0.56
N LYS A 26 -9.65 8.05 -1.73
CA LYS A 26 -10.70 8.03 -2.74
C LYS A 26 -11.64 6.85 -2.49
N GLU A 27 -12.73 7.11 -1.78
CA GLU A 27 -13.77 6.10 -1.56
C GLU A 27 -14.56 5.80 -2.84
N LYS A 28 -15.01 4.54 -2.97
CA LYS A 28 -15.87 4.14 -4.09
C LYS A 28 -17.21 4.89 -4.01
N GLY A 29 -17.56 5.62 -5.07
CA GLY A 29 -18.83 6.34 -5.16
C GLY A 29 -18.82 7.77 -4.61
N LYS A 30 -17.76 8.20 -3.91
CA LYS A 30 -17.60 9.60 -3.50
C LYS A 30 -16.81 10.40 -4.53
N ARG A 31 -17.27 11.61 -4.85
CA ARG A 31 -16.55 12.56 -5.73
C ARG A 31 -15.35 13.18 -5.02
N GLU A 32 -15.55 13.61 -3.78
CA GLU A 32 -14.51 14.22 -2.95
C GLU A 32 -13.58 13.18 -2.32
N LEU A 33 -12.37 13.61 -1.98
CA LEU A 33 -11.39 12.81 -1.24
C LEU A 33 -11.62 12.94 0.26
N SER A 34 -11.71 11.81 0.95
CA SER A 34 -11.86 11.76 2.40
C SER A 34 -10.51 11.96 3.08
N SER A 35 -10.46 12.83 4.08
CA SER A 35 -9.27 12.98 4.93
C SER A 35 -9.21 11.82 5.91
N VAL A 36 -8.14 11.05 5.90
CA VAL A 36 -7.90 9.95 6.85
C VAL A 36 -6.69 10.29 7.71
N VAL A 37 -6.76 10.01 9.00
CA VAL A 37 -5.70 10.29 9.97
C VAL A 37 -5.50 9.12 10.92
N GLY A 38 -4.26 8.81 11.26
CA GLY A 38 -3.97 7.73 12.19
C GLY A 38 -2.53 7.24 12.05
N ASN A 39 -2.15 6.31 12.92
CA ASN A 39 -0.83 5.68 12.80
C ASN A 39 -0.91 4.53 11.80
N MET A 40 -0.34 4.72 10.62
CA MET A 40 -0.42 3.79 9.50
C MET A 40 0.98 3.61 8.92
N VAL A 41 1.55 2.41 9.04
CA VAL A 41 2.90 2.07 8.57
C VAL A 41 2.88 1.19 7.35
N GLY A 42 3.84 1.45 6.47
CA GLY A 42 3.94 0.76 5.19
C GLY A 42 2.79 1.10 4.23
N VAL A 43 1.94 2.09 4.56
CA VAL A 43 0.89 2.54 3.64
C VAL A 43 1.50 3.46 2.59
N ASN A 44 1.17 3.19 1.34
CA ASN A 44 1.73 3.90 0.20
C ASN A 44 0.61 4.45 -0.70
N PRO A 45 0.75 5.68 -1.23
CA PRO A 45 -0.15 6.15 -2.28
C PRO A 45 -0.20 5.11 -3.41
N GLY A 46 -1.41 4.72 -3.80
CA GLY A 46 -1.57 3.57 -4.69
C GLY A 46 -2.33 2.38 -4.14
N GLU A 47 -2.31 2.23 -2.83
CA GLU A 47 -2.90 1.07 -2.21
C GLU A 47 -4.42 1.20 -2.12
N SER A 48 -5.12 0.09 -2.34
CA SER A 48 -6.52 -0.02 -1.92
C SER A 48 -6.53 -0.45 -0.46
N LEU A 49 -7.23 0.30 0.38
CA LEU A 49 -7.26 0.09 1.81
C LEU A 49 -8.69 -0.15 2.30
N GLN A 50 -8.81 -1.08 3.24
CA GLN A 50 -9.94 -1.18 4.16
C GLN A 50 -9.51 -0.48 5.45
N LEU A 51 -10.22 0.57 5.86
CA LEU A 51 -9.92 1.31 7.09
C LEU A 51 -11.07 1.14 8.07
N THR A 52 -10.77 0.81 9.32
CA THR A 52 -11.75 0.75 10.40
C THR A 52 -11.46 1.83 11.43
N GLY A 53 -12.50 2.52 11.88
CA GLY A 53 -12.35 3.58 12.87
C GLY A 53 -13.60 4.44 13.04
N ARG A 54 -13.44 5.77 13.07
CA ARG A 54 -14.53 6.72 13.35
C ARG A 54 -14.31 8.08 12.71
N TRP A 55 -15.39 8.73 12.30
CA TRP A 55 -15.36 10.13 11.86
C TRP A 55 -15.25 11.08 13.05
N LEU A 56 -14.34 12.05 12.94
CA LEU A 56 -14.14 13.12 13.90
C LEU A 56 -14.10 14.47 13.18
N HIS A 57 -14.64 15.50 13.83
CA HIS A 57 -14.54 16.86 13.33
C HIS A 57 -13.35 17.57 13.98
N ASN A 58 -12.37 17.96 13.19
CA ASN A 58 -11.26 18.79 13.62
C ASN A 58 -11.59 20.28 13.37
N PRO A 59 -11.52 21.16 14.38
CA PRO A 59 -11.87 22.59 14.22
C PRO A 59 -11.06 23.33 13.13
N LYS A 60 -9.84 22.89 12.85
CA LYS A 60 -8.94 23.51 11.85
C LYS A 60 -9.01 22.82 10.48
N PHE A 61 -9.22 21.51 10.45
CA PHE A 61 -9.10 20.69 9.23
C PHE A 61 -10.42 20.08 8.74
N GLY A 62 -11.52 20.29 9.47
CA GLY A 62 -12.84 19.78 9.15
C GLY A 62 -12.98 18.28 9.46
N LEU A 63 -13.85 17.61 8.70
CA LEU A 63 -14.18 16.20 8.91
C LEU A 63 -13.00 15.29 8.50
N GLN A 64 -12.57 14.41 9.41
CA GLN A 64 -11.51 13.44 9.21
C GLN A 64 -11.93 12.08 9.72
N PHE A 65 -11.51 11.02 9.05
CA PHE A 65 -11.69 9.65 9.52
C PHE A 65 -10.46 9.25 10.33
N GLN A 66 -10.63 9.07 11.64
CA GLN A 66 -9.59 8.53 12.51
C GLN A 66 -9.53 7.02 12.35
N VAL A 67 -8.38 6.53 11.87
CA VAL A 67 -8.09 5.13 11.61
C VAL A 67 -7.58 4.46 12.89
N ASP A 68 -8.27 3.40 13.31
CA ASP A 68 -7.87 2.55 14.42
C ASP A 68 -7.16 1.28 13.91
N SER A 69 -7.61 0.73 12.77
CA SER A 69 -6.94 -0.38 12.07
C SER A 69 -7.12 -0.27 10.55
N TYR A 70 -6.23 -0.91 9.80
CA TYR A 70 -6.29 -0.93 8.34
C TYR A 70 -5.71 -2.21 7.75
N GLU A 71 -6.18 -2.56 6.55
CA GLU A 71 -5.69 -3.68 5.75
C GLU A 71 -5.50 -3.24 4.30
N THR A 72 -4.45 -3.72 3.64
CA THR A 72 -4.29 -3.55 2.19
C THR A 72 -5.08 -4.61 1.44
N ILE A 73 -5.87 -4.16 0.47
CA ILE A 73 -6.71 -5.01 -0.37
C ILE A 73 -5.97 -5.27 -1.67
N VAL A 74 -5.69 -6.55 -1.94
CA VAL A 74 -5.25 -7.00 -3.26
C VAL A 74 -6.46 -7.02 -4.20
N PRO A 75 -6.39 -6.35 -5.36
CA PRO A 75 -7.53 -6.29 -6.26
C PRO A 75 -7.80 -7.65 -6.93
N ALA A 76 -9.06 -8.09 -6.89
CA ALA A 76 -9.54 -9.30 -7.56
C ALA A 76 -10.05 -9.07 -9.01
N THR A 77 -9.71 -7.92 -9.62
CA THR A 77 -10.16 -7.57 -10.98
C THR A 77 -9.00 -7.05 -11.81
N VAL A 78 -9.03 -7.29 -13.12
CA VAL A 78 -8.01 -6.81 -14.09
C VAL A 78 -7.79 -5.30 -13.95
N ARG A 79 -8.88 -4.50 -13.95
CA ARG A 79 -8.79 -3.05 -13.80
C ARG A 79 -8.22 -2.62 -12.45
N GLY A 80 -8.58 -3.33 -11.38
CA GLY A 80 -8.00 -3.09 -10.06
C GLY A 80 -6.51 -3.41 -10.04
N MET A 81 -6.11 -4.52 -10.68
CA MET A 81 -4.73 -4.96 -10.79
C MET A 81 -3.87 -3.96 -11.56
N GLU A 82 -4.36 -3.44 -12.69
CA GLU A 82 -3.68 -2.39 -13.45
C GLU A 82 -3.43 -1.14 -12.60
N LYS A 83 -4.44 -0.71 -11.83
CA LYS A 83 -4.30 0.45 -10.95
C LYS A 83 -3.34 0.20 -9.81
N TYR A 84 -3.41 -0.98 -9.20
CA TYR A 84 -2.55 -1.36 -8.09
C TYR A 84 -1.08 -1.41 -8.51
N LEU A 85 -0.76 -2.14 -9.57
CA LEU A 85 0.59 -2.22 -10.12
C LEU A 85 1.08 -0.88 -10.68
N GLY A 86 0.19 -0.10 -11.30
CA GLY A 86 0.54 1.17 -11.94
C GLY A 86 0.60 2.35 -10.99
N SER A 87 0.36 2.14 -9.70
CA SER A 87 0.30 3.19 -8.70
C SER A 87 1.64 3.80 -8.32
N GLY A 88 2.74 3.14 -8.67
CA GLY A 88 4.08 3.50 -8.21
C GLY A 88 4.50 2.78 -6.93
N LEU A 89 3.67 1.88 -6.38
CA LEU A 89 4.01 1.03 -5.24
C LEU A 89 5.25 0.16 -5.53
N ILE A 90 5.33 -0.39 -6.74
CA ILE A 90 6.43 -1.24 -7.17
C ILE A 90 7.31 -0.46 -8.12
N LYS A 91 8.55 -0.18 -7.69
CA LYS A 91 9.54 0.51 -8.52
C LYS A 91 9.75 -0.24 -9.82
N GLY A 92 9.76 0.49 -10.94
CA GLY A 92 9.86 -0.09 -12.28
C GLY A 92 8.52 -0.40 -12.95
N ILE A 93 7.40 -0.30 -12.23
CA ILE A 93 6.05 -0.46 -12.77
C ILE A 93 5.27 0.86 -12.73
N GLY A 94 5.32 1.61 -13.83
CA GLY A 94 4.42 2.75 -14.07
C GLY A 94 3.10 2.33 -14.72
N PRO A 95 2.13 3.25 -14.90
CA PRO A 95 0.81 2.94 -15.44
C PRO A 95 0.83 2.19 -16.80
N VAL A 96 1.76 2.58 -17.68
CA VAL A 96 1.92 1.93 -18.99
C VAL A 96 2.43 0.50 -18.84
N MET A 97 3.39 0.27 -17.93
CA MET A 97 3.95 -1.05 -17.71
C MET A 97 2.96 -1.96 -17.00
N ALA A 98 2.24 -1.45 -16.00
CA ALA A 98 1.16 -2.16 -15.32
C ALA A 98 0.12 -2.68 -16.31
N LYS A 99 -0.32 -1.83 -17.24
CA LYS A 99 -1.25 -2.24 -18.31
C LYS A 99 -0.68 -3.41 -19.13
N ARG A 100 0.59 -3.38 -19.51
CA ARG A 100 1.22 -4.47 -20.29
C ARG A 100 1.34 -5.78 -19.49
N ILE A 101 1.76 -5.68 -18.23
CA ILE A 101 1.88 -6.83 -17.33
C ILE A 101 0.51 -7.49 -17.15
N VAL A 102 -0.52 -6.69 -16.84
CA VAL A 102 -1.88 -7.20 -16.63
C VAL A 102 -2.54 -7.67 -17.92
N GLN A 103 -2.22 -7.08 -19.07
CA GLN A 103 -2.64 -7.63 -20.36
C GLN A 103 -2.08 -9.04 -20.61
N ARG A 104 -0.89 -9.35 -20.10
CA ARG A 104 -0.26 -10.66 -20.26
C ARG A 104 -0.73 -11.68 -19.21
N PHE A 105 -0.80 -11.28 -17.95
CA PHE A 105 -1.02 -12.20 -16.81
C PHE A 105 -2.38 -12.01 -16.11
N GLY A 106 -3.16 -11.02 -16.50
CA GLY A 106 -4.46 -10.75 -15.90
C GLY A 106 -4.36 -10.48 -14.39
N VAL A 107 -5.25 -11.13 -13.64
CA VAL A 107 -5.28 -11.03 -12.17
C VAL A 107 -4.16 -11.82 -11.49
N GLU A 108 -3.45 -12.70 -12.21
CA GLU A 108 -2.32 -13.47 -11.70
C GLU A 108 -1.01 -12.67 -11.70
N ALA A 109 -1.04 -11.41 -12.17
CA ALA A 109 0.16 -10.59 -12.32
C ALA A 109 1.01 -10.50 -11.03
N LEU A 110 0.38 -10.45 -9.86
CA LEU A 110 1.10 -10.44 -8.58
C LEU A 110 1.73 -11.80 -8.26
N ASP A 111 1.01 -12.90 -8.49
CA ASP A 111 1.58 -14.23 -8.33
C ASP A 111 2.78 -14.45 -9.24
N ILE A 112 2.77 -13.87 -10.44
CA ILE A 112 3.91 -13.92 -11.35
C ILE A 112 5.09 -13.12 -10.80
N ILE A 113 4.86 -11.91 -10.30
CA ILE A 113 5.92 -11.10 -9.67
C ILE A 113 6.53 -11.84 -8.48
N GLU A 114 5.71 -12.47 -7.65
CA GLU A 114 6.14 -13.13 -6.41
C GLU A 114 6.81 -14.49 -6.66
N LYS A 115 6.20 -15.35 -7.48
CA LYS A 115 6.56 -16.78 -7.58
C LYS A 115 7.35 -17.12 -8.83
N GLN A 116 7.19 -16.33 -9.91
CA GLN A 116 7.78 -16.61 -11.22
C GLN A 116 8.28 -15.33 -11.91
N PRO A 117 9.11 -14.49 -11.24
CA PRO A 117 9.46 -13.16 -11.73
C PRO A 117 10.12 -13.16 -13.10
N ASP A 118 10.84 -14.23 -13.46
CA ASP A 118 11.46 -14.39 -14.78
C ASP A 118 10.46 -14.30 -15.94
N ARG A 119 9.21 -14.71 -15.71
CA ARG A 119 8.14 -14.62 -16.71
C ARG A 119 7.78 -13.20 -17.05
N LEU A 120 8.12 -12.21 -16.22
CA LEU A 120 7.93 -10.80 -16.57
C LEU A 120 8.65 -10.43 -17.88
N GLN A 121 9.69 -11.16 -18.28
CA GLN A 121 10.37 -10.98 -19.59
C GLN A 121 9.49 -11.32 -20.80
N GLU A 122 8.37 -12.05 -20.60
CA GLU A 122 7.35 -12.26 -21.63
C GLU A 122 6.62 -10.95 -22.00
N VAL A 123 6.74 -9.91 -21.17
CA VAL A 123 6.11 -8.59 -21.39
C VAL A 123 7.06 -7.67 -22.14
N ASN A 124 6.61 -7.16 -23.29
CA ASN A 124 7.41 -6.23 -24.09
C ASN A 124 7.84 -4.98 -23.28
N GLY A 125 9.15 -4.77 -23.22
CA GLY A 125 9.77 -3.66 -22.50
C GLY A 125 10.24 -4.00 -21.08
N ILE A 126 10.14 -5.27 -20.67
CA ILE A 126 10.76 -5.77 -19.44
C ILE A 126 11.95 -6.66 -19.83
N GLY A 127 13.16 -6.16 -19.57
CA GLY A 127 14.40 -6.94 -19.66
C GLY A 127 14.93 -7.33 -18.27
N PRO A 128 16.03 -8.12 -18.20
CA PRO A 128 16.54 -8.69 -16.95
C PRO A 128 16.74 -7.68 -15.81
N LYS A 129 17.36 -6.52 -16.11
CA LYS A 129 17.56 -5.45 -15.12
C LYS A 129 16.26 -4.92 -14.52
N ARG A 130 15.18 -4.91 -15.29
CA ARG A 130 13.88 -4.45 -14.83
C ARG A 130 13.16 -5.54 -14.02
N VAL A 131 13.34 -6.82 -14.39
CA VAL A 131 12.87 -7.94 -13.57
C VAL A 131 13.48 -7.83 -12.17
N GLU A 132 14.81 -7.75 -12.08
CA GLU A 132 15.53 -7.63 -10.81
C GLU A 132 15.02 -6.45 -9.97
N MET A 133 14.85 -5.26 -10.58
CA MET A 133 14.31 -4.09 -9.90
C MET A 133 12.88 -4.29 -9.37
N ILE A 134 12.02 -4.94 -10.16
CA ILE A 134 10.63 -5.21 -9.78
C ILE A 134 10.59 -6.21 -8.63
N THR A 135 11.36 -7.30 -8.73
CA THR A 135 11.43 -8.35 -7.72
C THR A 135 11.95 -7.82 -6.40
N GLN A 136 13.04 -7.04 -6.42
CA GLN A 136 13.58 -6.42 -5.20
C GLN A 136 12.57 -5.48 -4.55
N ALA A 137 11.94 -4.58 -5.33
CA ALA A 137 10.95 -3.65 -4.79
C ALA A 137 9.69 -4.35 -4.26
N TRP A 138 9.34 -5.50 -4.84
CA TRP A 138 8.24 -6.32 -4.35
C TRP A 138 8.57 -7.00 -3.02
N GLU A 139 9.78 -7.57 -2.88
CA GLU A 139 10.19 -8.22 -1.65
C GLU A 139 10.29 -7.23 -0.48
N GLU A 140 10.90 -6.06 -0.72
CA GLU A 140 10.96 -4.98 0.28
C GLU A 140 9.55 -4.59 0.77
N GLN A 141 8.57 -4.46 -0.14
CA GLN A 141 7.18 -4.19 0.23
C GLN A 141 6.51 -5.33 1.01
N ARG A 142 6.83 -6.58 0.66
CA ARG A 142 6.26 -7.79 1.27
C ARG A 142 6.76 -7.97 2.70
N GLU A 143 8.05 -7.79 2.95
CA GLU A 143 8.66 -7.87 4.28
C GLU A 143 8.01 -6.89 5.26
N VAL A 144 7.82 -5.63 4.85
CA VAL A 144 7.13 -4.63 5.68
C VAL A 144 5.72 -5.08 6.04
N LYS A 145 4.97 -5.63 5.08
CA LYS A 145 3.60 -6.12 5.32
C LYS A 145 3.56 -7.31 6.26
N GLU A 146 4.45 -8.28 6.10
CA GLU A 146 4.48 -9.47 6.95
C GLU A 146 4.76 -9.11 8.41
N ILE A 147 5.70 -8.19 8.66
CA ILE A 147 5.98 -7.68 9.99
C ILE A 147 4.74 -7.00 10.59
N MET A 148 4.06 -6.16 9.80
CA MET A 148 2.87 -5.45 10.28
C MET A 148 1.71 -6.42 10.60
N ILE A 149 1.48 -7.43 9.76
CA ILE A 149 0.46 -8.47 10.00
C ILE A 149 0.81 -9.29 11.25
N PHE A 150 2.07 -9.68 11.40
CA PHE A 150 2.55 -10.44 12.57
C PHE A 150 2.27 -9.67 13.87
N LEU A 151 2.62 -8.37 13.90
CA LEU A 151 2.44 -7.53 15.09
C LEU A 151 0.96 -7.32 15.40
N GLN A 152 0.12 -7.07 14.39
CA GLN A 152 -1.33 -6.98 14.57
C GLN A 152 -1.93 -8.30 15.09
N GLY A 153 -1.49 -9.45 14.57
CA GLY A 153 -1.92 -10.78 15.02
C GLY A 153 -1.59 -11.07 16.49
N HIS A 154 -0.57 -10.41 17.04
CA HIS A 154 -0.20 -10.48 18.47
C HIS A 154 -0.86 -9.39 19.32
N GLY A 155 -1.86 -8.68 18.79
CA GLY A 155 -2.60 -7.64 19.51
C GLY A 155 -1.83 -6.32 19.67
N VAL A 156 -0.73 -6.14 18.94
CA VAL A 156 0.02 -4.88 18.93
C VAL A 156 -0.76 -3.88 18.08
N ALA A 157 -1.21 -2.79 18.69
CA ALA A 157 -1.88 -1.72 17.96
C ALA A 157 -0.95 -1.19 16.84
N ALA A 158 -1.51 -0.80 15.70
CA ALA A 158 -0.76 -0.35 14.54
C ALA A 158 0.27 0.76 14.87
N SER A 159 -0.05 1.61 15.86
CA SER A 159 0.83 2.66 16.40
C SER A 159 2.10 2.15 17.09
N TYR A 160 2.07 0.96 17.69
CA TYR A 160 3.22 0.31 18.30
C TYR A 160 3.97 -0.54 17.30
N ALA A 161 3.25 -1.24 16.41
CA ALA A 161 3.86 -2.03 15.35
C ALA A 161 4.79 -1.18 14.46
N ALA A 162 4.30 0.01 14.17
CA ALA A 162 5.02 1.09 13.51
C ALA A 162 6.38 1.46 14.15
N LYS A 163 6.39 1.62 15.48
CA LYS A 163 7.59 1.97 16.25
C LYS A 163 8.58 0.81 16.31
N ILE A 164 8.07 -0.41 16.41
CA ILE A 164 8.88 -1.63 16.38
C ILE A 164 9.59 -1.72 15.03
N TYR A 165 8.86 -1.61 13.91
CA TYR A 165 9.45 -1.67 12.57
C TYR A 165 10.62 -0.66 12.40
N GLN A 166 10.41 0.62 12.72
CA GLN A 166 11.47 1.64 12.60
C GLN A 166 12.68 1.40 13.49
N ARG A 167 12.48 0.83 14.68
CA ARG A 167 13.57 0.52 15.60
C ARG A 167 14.44 -0.61 15.04
N TYR A 168 13.82 -1.66 14.51
CA TYR A 168 14.52 -2.82 13.98
C TYR A 168 15.12 -2.60 12.59
N GLU A 169 14.50 -1.79 11.72
CA GLU A 169 15.10 -1.37 10.44
C GLU A 169 16.43 -0.63 10.67
N LYS A 170 16.49 0.24 11.69
CA LYS A 170 17.72 0.94 12.07
C LYS A 170 18.79 0.03 12.70
N GLU A 171 18.38 -1.09 13.32
CA GLU A 171 19.29 -2.07 13.93
C GLU A 171 19.74 -3.16 12.93
N ALA A 172 19.00 -3.39 11.84
CA ALA A 172 19.35 -4.34 10.78
C ALA A 172 20.40 -3.81 9.78
N ILE A 173 20.68 -2.51 9.78
CA ILE A 173 21.71 -1.87 8.93
C ILE A 173 23.01 -1.62 9.73
N GLN A 174 23.46 -2.61 10.53
CA GLN A 174 24.80 -2.59 11.16
C GLN A 174 25.66 -3.77 10.71
#